data_AF-A0A3D8H3A7-F1
#
_entry.id   AF-A0A3D8H3A7-F1
#
_cell.length_a   1.000
_cell.length_b   1.000
_cell.length_c   1.000
_cell.angle_alpha   90.00
_cell.angle_beta   90.00
_cell.angle_gamma   90.00
#
_symmetry.space_group_name_H-M   'P 1'
#
loop_
_entity.id
_entity.type
_entity.pdbx_description
1 polymer ?
#
loop_
_entity_poly.entity_id
_entity_poly.type
_entity_poly.pdbx_seq_one_letter_code
_entity_poly.pdbx_strand_id
1 'polypeptide(L)'
;MLAGLRSVLELRQSLLKSLNVRVGTSATLEAWTEVVFQNEDKKAVKLKDRPDGLLILRTGRREWRALIEAKVNNDTIGEDQVSRYLQQAKTHKLDAVITITNQFAALPTHHPVKLSKNATKSVELFHWSWAFIRTQCQLLLKNDGVEDEDQVFILSEILRYLESDRSGISHFDQMNPEWKDVVNKVKSNATLTKTSDEVQNTVAAWHQEQRDLCLIMSRLTGSDVSLKLKNDHRLDPSKRLKDDADTFCKTPTLSCALNIINAAADLEVTADLQRRMIYCSMRLAAPKDKQSTKARVNWLLRQLKKTEPAGFFIRATRPGKAETTYQALKDLRDSPELLESDTSNTAATTLEVVYEVDLAGKFSGRKVFVEELEKAVPHFYQEAGQLLKAWTPPPPKIPKSERTSEGKELDDPSEP
;
A
#
# COMPACT_ATOMS: atom_id res chain seq x y z
N MET A 1 1.29 -24.91 0.31
CA MET A 1 0.35 -23.84 0.70
C MET A 1 -0.86 -24.38 1.48
N LEU A 2 -1.71 -25.25 0.92
CA LEU A 2 -2.90 -25.79 1.62
C LEU A 2 -2.59 -26.47 2.97
N ALA A 3 -1.51 -27.26 3.02
CA ALA A 3 -1.03 -27.84 4.28
C ALA A 3 -0.64 -26.77 5.32
N GLY A 4 -0.09 -25.65 4.86
CA GLY A 4 0.25 -24.50 5.69
C GLY A 4 -0.98 -23.80 6.28
N LEU A 5 -1.99 -23.55 5.45
CA LEU A 5 -3.30 -23.05 5.92
C LEU A 5 -3.92 -23.96 6.99
N ARG A 6 -3.76 -25.29 6.87
CA ARG A 6 -4.26 -26.23 7.88
C ARG A 6 -3.49 -26.16 9.18
N SER A 7 -2.17 -26.00 9.10
CA SER A 7 -1.25 -26.20 10.22
C SER A 7 -0.97 -24.92 11.00
N VAL A 8 -1.05 -23.75 10.37
CA VAL A 8 -0.75 -22.46 11.00
C VAL A 8 -2.04 -21.66 11.22
N LEU A 9 -2.47 -21.51 12.47
CA LEU A 9 -3.73 -20.88 12.88
C LEU A 9 -3.80 -19.42 12.46
N GLU A 10 -2.74 -18.67 12.68
CA GLU A 10 -2.71 -17.23 12.47
C GLU A 10 -2.60 -16.91 10.97
N LEU A 11 -1.94 -17.77 10.19
CA LEU A 11 -1.94 -17.69 8.73
C LEU A 11 -3.36 -17.86 8.17
N ARG A 12 -4.09 -18.90 8.59
CA ARG A 12 -5.47 -19.10 8.12
C ARG A 12 -6.41 -18.00 8.61
N GLN A 13 -6.23 -17.49 9.82
CA GLN A 13 -6.99 -16.35 10.32
C GLN A 13 -6.75 -15.11 9.47
N SER A 14 -5.50 -14.79 9.16
CA SER A 14 -5.17 -13.61 8.36
C SER A 14 -5.71 -13.72 6.93
N LEU A 15 -5.48 -14.86 6.26
CA LEU A 15 -5.94 -15.06 4.89
C LEU A 15 -7.47 -15.11 4.80
N LEU A 16 -8.17 -15.86 5.64
CA LEU A 16 -9.63 -15.95 5.56
C LEU A 16 -10.32 -14.67 6.03
N LYS A 17 -9.73 -13.90 6.96
CA LYS A 17 -10.22 -12.56 7.33
C LYS A 17 -10.25 -11.62 6.13
N SER A 18 -9.29 -11.75 5.19
CA SER A 18 -9.30 -10.95 3.95
C SER A 18 -10.51 -11.24 3.05
N LEU A 19 -11.15 -12.41 3.20
CA LEU A 19 -12.37 -12.80 2.50
C LEU A 19 -13.64 -12.49 3.31
N ASN A 20 -13.53 -11.73 4.41
CA ASN A 20 -14.57 -11.55 5.42
C ASN A 20 -15.02 -12.84 6.13
N VAL A 21 -14.23 -13.91 6.06
CA VAL A 21 -14.49 -15.17 6.78
C VAL A 21 -13.72 -15.16 8.10
N ARG A 22 -14.44 -15.08 9.22
CA ARG A 22 -13.81 -15.10 10.55
C ARG A 22 -13.50 -16.53 10.98
N VAL A 23 -12.27 -16.74 11.43
CA VAL A 23 -11.79 -18.03 11.95
C VAL A 23 -11.57 -17.91 13.45
N GLY A 24 -12.42 -18.56 14.24
CA GLY A 24 -12.23 -18.68 15.69
C GLY A 24 -11.13 -19.68 16.05
N THR A 25 -10.67 -19.65 17.30
CA THR A 25 -9.68 -20.61 17.82
C THR A 25 -10.19 -22.05 17.80
N SER A 26 -11.49 -22.27 18.02
CA SER A 26 -12.12 -23.60 17.99
C SER A 26 -12.53 -24.05 16.57
N ALA A 27 -12.24 -23.28 15.53
CA ALA A 27 -12.59 -23.66 14.16
C ALA A 27 -11.59 -24.68 13.62
N THR A 28 -12.09 -25.66 12.87
CA THR A 28 -11.25 -26.65 12.19
C THR A 28 -11.26 -26.38 10.69
N LEU A 29 -10.08 -26.32 10.08
CA LEU A 29 -9.93 -26.16 8.64
C LEU A 29 -9.43 -27.49 8.04
N GLU A 30 -10.18 -28.04 7.10
CA GLU A 30 -9.75 -29.15 6.28
C GLU A 30 -9.34 -28.63 4.90
N ALA A 31 -8.33 -29.26 4.31
CA ALA A 31 -7.87 -28.95 2.96
C ALA A 31 -7.66 -30.27 2.20
N TRP A 32 -8.32 -30.38 1.06
CA TRP A 32 -8.31 -31.56 0.20
C TRP A 32 -7.69 -31.20 -1.14
N THR A 33 -6.88 -32.11 -1.69
CA THR A 33 -6.33 -32.03 -3.05
C THR A 33 -6.94 -33.13 -3.90
N GLU A 34 -6.74 -33.07 -5.21
CA GLU A 34 -7.26 -34.09 -6.14
C GLU A 34 -8.78 -34.29 -6.05
N VAL A 35 -9.52 -33.19 -5.95
CA VAL A 35 -10.96 -33.21 -5.68
C VAL A 35 -11.71 -33.80 -6.88
N VAL A 36 -12.59 -34.78 -6.62
CA VAL A 36 -13.49 -35.36 -7.61
C VAL A 36 -14.91 -35.35 -7.05
N PHE A 37 -15.84 -34.75 -7.78
CA PHE A 37 -17.22 -34.63 -7.33
C PHE A 37 -18.08 -35.85 -7.71
N GLN A 38 -19.03 -36.20 -6.83
CA GLN A 38 -20.02 -37.24 -7.11
C GLN A 38 -21.00 -36.70 -8.17
N ASN A 39 -21.08 -37.39 -9.32
CA ASN A 39 -21.85 -37.08 -10.55
C ASN A 39 -21.03 -36.61 -11.76
N GLU A 40 -19.71 -36.50 -11.65
CA GLU A 40 -18.88 -36.41 -12.85
C GLU A 40 -18.56 -37.81 -13.37
N ASP A 41 -18.87 -38.07 -14.64
CA ASP A 41 -18.52 -39.32 -15.31
C ASP A 41 -17.00 -39.49 -15.22
N LYS A 42 -16.50 -40.54 -14.55
CA LYS A 42 -15.05 -40.75 -14.32
C LYS A 42 -14.22 -40.80 -15.62
N LYS A 43 -14.88 -41.02 -16.77
CA LYS A 43 -14.30 -40.99 -18.13
C LYS A 43 -14.39 -39.63 -18.83
N ALA A 44 -15.24 -38.71 -18.36
CA ALA A 44 -15.50 -37.40 -18.97
C ALA A 44 -14.87 -36.22 -18.21
N VAL A 45 -14.38 -36.41 -16.97
CA VAL A 45 -13.54 -35.41 -16.30
C VAL A 45 -12.24 -35.30 -17.07
N LYS A 46 -12.15 -34.33 -17.98
CA LYS A 46 -10.87 -33.94 -18.56
C LYS A 46 -9.97 -33.52 -17.39
N LEU A 47 -8.71 -33.96 -17.38
CA LEU A 47 -7.72 -33.55 -16.36
C LEU A 47 -7.68 -32.01 -16.14
N LYS A 48 -8.10 -31.24 -17.15
CA LYS A 48 -8.20 -29.78 -17.15
C LYS A 48 -9.34 -29.17 -16.32
N ASP A 49 -10.30 -29.96 -15.85
CA ASP A 49 -11.48 -29.46 -15.10
C ASP A 49 -11.46 -29.85 -13.62
N ARG A 50 -10.34 -30.42 -13.16
CA ARG A 50 -10.12 -30.77 -11.76
C ARG A 50 -9.51 -29.56 -11.03
N PRO A 51 -10.15 -29.04 -9.97
CA PRO A 51 -9.57 -27.97 -9.16
C PRO A 51 -8.39 -28.49 -8.34
N ASP A 52 -7.44 -27.59 -8.06
CA ASP A 52 -6.23 -27.91 -7.28
C ASP A 52 -6.54 -28.25 -5.82
N GLY A 53 -7.63 -27.72 -5.27
CA GLY A 53 -8.09 -28.14 -3.95
C GLY A 53 -9.48 -27.69 -3.52
N LEU A 54 -9.87 -28.14 -2.32
CA LEU A 54 -11.11 -27.80 -1.63
C LEU A 54 -10.77 -27.48 -0.17
N LEU A 55 -11.21 -26.31 0.30
CA LEU A 55 -11.16 -25.90 1.70
C LEU A 55 -12.52 -26.11 2.35
N ILE A 56 -12.52 -26.62 3.58
CA ILE A 56 -13.71 -26.75 4.41
C ILE A 56 -13.41 -26.18 5.80
N LEU A 57 -14.01 -25.06 6.13
CA LEU A 57 -13.93 -24.45 7.46
C LEU A 57 -15.18 -24.83 8.26
N ARG A 58 -15.00 -25.51 9.40
CA ARG A 58 -16.08 -25.82 10.35
C ARG A 58 -15.95 -24.97 11.60
N THR A 59 -17.03 -24.27 11.94
CA THR A 59 -17.13 -23.48 13.18
C THR A 59 -18.42 -23.86 13.91
N GLY A 60 -18.30 -24.77 14.88
CA GLY A 60 -19.46 -25.35 15.56
C GLY A 60 -20.36 -26.10 14.57
N ARG A 61 -21.60 -25.63 14.39
CA ARG A 61 -22.57 -26.20 13.43
C ARG A 61 -22.50 -25.60 12.03
N ARG A 62 -21.73 -24.52 11.83
CA ARG A 62 -21.60 -23.86 10.53
C ARG A 62 -20.42 -24.43 9.77
N GLU A 63 -20.58 -24.55 8.47
CA GLU A 63 -19.56 -25.02 7.54
C GLU A 63 -19.47 -24.02 6.39
N TRP A 64 -18.26 -23.69 5.96
CA TRP A 64 -17.98 -22.86 4.81
C TRP A 64 -16.99 -23.59 3.90
N ARG A 65 -17.30 -23.69 2.60
CA ARG A 65 -16.57 -24.50 1.63
C ARG A 65 -16.11 -23.66 0.44
N ALA A 66 -14.87 -23.83 0.03
CA ALA A 66 -14.33 -23.12 -1.12
C ALA A 66 -13.46 -23.99 -2.02
N LEU A 67 -13.68 -23.90 -3.33
CA LEU A 67 -12.74 -24.44 -4.32
C LEU A 67 -11.50 -23.57 -4.41
N ILE A 68 -10.35 -24.21 -4.67
CA ILE A 68 -9.07 -23.55 -4.87
C ILE A 68 -8.54 -23.92 -6.26
N GLU A 69 -8.19 -22.90 -7.04
CA GLU A 69 -7.41 -23.01 -8.27
C GLU A 69 -6.17 -22.14 -8.14
N ALA A 70 -4.99 -22.72 -8.39
CA ALA A 70 -3.71 -22.08 -8.21
C ALA A 70 -2.87 -22.16 -9.50
N LYS A 71 -2.40 -21.02 -9.99
CA LYS A 71 -1.47 -20.92 -11.12
C LYS A 71 -0.20 -20.21 -10.69
N VAL A 72 0.94 -20.78 -11.07
CA VAL A 72 2.27 -20.18 -10.90
C VAL A 72 2.79 -19.72 -12.26
N ASN A 73 3.91 -19.00 -12.28
CA ASN A 73 4.48 -18.38 -13.47
C ASN A 73 3.50 -17.41 -14.16
N ASN A 74 3.60 -17.29 -15.48
CA ASN A 74 2.75 -16.43 -16.30
C ASN A 74 1.41 -17.10 -16.66
N ASP A 75 1.07 -18.23 -16.03
CA ASP A 75 -0.19 -18.90 -16.29
C ASP A 75 -1.36 -18.10 -15.71
N THR A 76 -2.32 -17.78 -16.56
CA THR A 76 -3.53 -17.05 -16.18
C THR A 76 -4.74 -17.97 -16.18
N ILE A 77 -5.68 -17.72 -15.29
CA ILE A 77 -6.96 -18.45 -15.27
C ILE A 77 -7.91 -17.73 -16.24
N GLY A 78 -8.39 -18.44 -17.27
CA GLY A 78 -9.30 -17.88 -18.28
C GLY A 78 -10.76 -17.83 -17.82
N GLU A 79 -11.57 -16.99 -18.48
CA GLU A 79 -13.01 -16.82 -18.17
C GLU A 79 -13.79 -18.13 -18.22
N ASP A 80 -13.53 -18.95 -19.23
CA ASP A 80 -14.18 -20.26 -19.38
C ASP A 80 -13.88 -21.16 -18.19
N GLN A 81 -12.64 -21.13 -17.67
CA GLN A 81 -12.23 -21.98 -16.55
C GLN A 81 -12.89 -21.54 -15.25
N VAL A 82 -12.90 -20.23 -14.96
CA VAL A 82 -13.58 -19.70 -13.76
C VAL A 82 -15.08 -19.97 -13.82
N SER A 83 -15.70 -19.79 -14.99
CA SER A 83 -17.13 -20.04 -15.18
C SER A 83 -17.50 -21.50 -14.90
N ARG A 84 -16.65 -22.46 -15.31
CA ARG A 84 -16.83 -23.88 -14.99
C ARG A 84 -16.71 -24.16 -13.51
N TYR A 85 -15.72 -23.61 -12.82
CA TYR A 85 -15.58 -23.79 -11.37
C TYR A 85 -16.75 -23.17 -10.58
N LEU A 86 -17.25 -22.01 -10.99
CA LEU A 86 -18.46 -21.42 -10.39
C LEU A 86 -19.69 -22.32 -10.59
N GLN A 87 -19.82 -22.94 -11.77
CA GLN A 87 -20.90 -23.88 -12.03
C GLN A 87 -20.78 -25.16 -11.19
N GLN A 88 -19.57 -25.74 -11.07
CA GLN A 88 -19.32 -26.88 -10.19
C GLN A 88 -19.62 -26.53 -8.73
N ALA A 89 -19.11 -25.40 -8.24
CA ALA A 89 -19.37 -24.91 -6.89
C ALA A 89 -20.88 -24.75 -6.62
N LYS A 90 -21.63 -24.22 -7.58
CA LYS A 90 -23.08 -24.10 -7.49
C LYS A 90 -23.78 -25.45 -7.42
N THR A 91 -23.39 -26.41 -8.28
CA THR A 91 -23.94 -27.77 -8.30
C THR A 91 -23.71 -28.50 -6.98
N HIS A 92 -22.54 -28.31 -6.37
CA HIS A 92 -22.15 -28.97 -5.12
C HIS A 92 -22.44 -28.15 -3.86
N LYS A 93 -23.15 -27.02 -3.99
CA LYS A 93 -23.52 -26.12 -2.89
C LYS A 93 -22.31 -25.67 -2.07
N LEU A 94 -21.25 -25.29 -2.75
CA LEU A 94 -20.09 -24.66 -2.14
C LEU A 94 -20.32 -23.15 -2.04
N ASP A 95 -19.73 -22.53 -1.03
CA ASP A 95 -19.93 -21.11 -0.74
C ASP A 95 -19.09 -20.23 -1.66
N ALA A 96 -17.88 -20.69 -2.03
CA ALA A 96 -16.95 -19.87 -2.80
C ALA A 96 -16.04 -20.63 -3.78
N VAL A 97 -15.43 -19.88 -4.69
CA VAL A 97 -14.25 -20.24 -5.48
C VAL A 97 -13.16 -19.22 -5.19
N ILE A 98 -11.96 -19.68 -4.84
CA ILE A 98 -10.79 -18.83 -4.63
C ILE A 98 -9.74 -19.18 -5.69
N THR A 99 -9.30 -18.17 -6.42
CA THR A 99 -8.18 -18.32 -7.37
C THR A 99 -6.89 -17.74 -6.79
N ILE A 100 -5.75 -18.35 -7.10
CA ILE A 100 -4.44 -17.91 -6.63
C ILE A 100 -3.48 -17.82 -7.80
N THR A 101 -3.05 -16.61 -8.17
CA THR A 101 -2.13 -16.41 -9.30
C THR A 101 -1.11 -15.32 -9.02
N ASN A 102 -0.20 -15.07 -9.96
CA ASN A 102 0.66 -13.88 -9.94
C ASN A 102 -0.06 -12.60 -10.41
N GLN A 103 -1.31 -12.72 -10.90
CA GLN A 103 -2.12 -11.54 -11.24
C GLN A 103 -2.57 -10.81 -9.97
N PHE A 104 -2.90 -9.54 -10.15
CA PHE A 104 -3.33 -8.72 -9.03
C PHE A 104 -4.86 -8.56 -8.95
N ALA A 105 -5.38 -8.54 -7.71
CA ALA A 105 -6.73 -8.05 -7.38
C ALA A 105 -6.77 -7.06 -6.20
N ALA A 106 -7.51 -5.94 -6.36
CA ALA A 106 -7.52 -4.81 -5.39
C ALA A 106 -8.15 -5.15 -4.05
N LEU A 107 -9.10 -6.06 -4.10
CA LEU A 107 -9.67 -6.75 -2.96
C LEU A 107 -9.71 -8.21 -3.33
N PRO A 108 -9.69 -9.13 -2.35
CA PRO A 108 -9.93 -10.52 -2.67
C PRO A 108 -11.25 -10.77 -3.38
N THR A 109 -12.27 -9.92 -3.18
CA THR A 109 -13.55 -9.98 -3.92
C THR A 109 -13.48 -9.55 -5.39
N HIS A 110 -12.35 -9.02 -5.85
CA HIS A 110 -12.16 -8.60 -7.23
C HIS A 110 -11.43 -9.68 -7.99
N HIS A 111 -11.98 -10.14 -9.11
CA HIS A 111 -11.32 -11.14 -9.93
C HIS A 111 -10.65 -10.49 -11.15
N PRO A 112 -9.43 -10.91 -11.54
CA PRO A 112 -8.74 -10.40 -12.73
C PRO A 112 -9.52 -10.59 -14.04
N VAL A 113 -10.40 -11.59 -14.06
CA VAL A 113 -11.28 -11.90 -15.17
C VAL A 113 -12.66 -11.28 -14.98
N LYS A 114 -13.16 -10.59 -16.00
CA LYS A 114 -14.53 -10.06 -16.03
C LYS A 114 -15.50 -11.23 -16.22
N LEU A 115 -16.45 -11.37 -15.30
CA LEU A 115 -17.52 -12.36 -15.38
C LEU A 115 -18.88 -11.66 -15.32
N SER A 116 -19.91 -12.31 -15.88
CA SER A 116 -21.27 -11.77 -15.79
C SER A 116 -21.72 -11.69 -14.32
N LYS A 117 -22.40 -10.60 -13.92
CA LYS A 117 -22.92 -10.41 -12.55
C LYS A 117 -23.91 -11.49 -12.10
N ASN A 118 -24.44 -12.29 -13.03
CA ASN A 118 -25.34 -13.39 -12.72
C ASN A 118 -24.59 -14.69 -12.35
N ALA A 119 -23.31 -14.82 -12.71
CA ALA A 119 -22.52 -16.03 -12.45
C ALA A 119 -22.20 -16.22 -10.95
N THR A 120 -22.09 -15.14 -10.17
CA THR A 120 -21.67 -15.15 -8.77
C THR A 120 -22.81 -14.97 -7.75
N LYS A 121 -24.08 -15.02 -8.18
CA LYS A 121 -25.22 -14.78 -7.29
C LYS A 121 -25.38 -15.83 -6.18
N SER A 122 -24.90 -17.05 -6.40
CA SER A 122 -25.03 -18.17 -5.45
C SER A 122 -23.69 -18.65 -4.88
N VAL A 123 -22.57 -18.22 -5.45
CA VAL A 123 -21.21 -18.64 -5.08
C VAL A 123 -20.32 -17.41 -5.16
N GLU A 124 -19.61 -17.11 -4.08
CA GLU A 124 -18.66 -16.00 -4.05
C GLU A 124 -17.39 -16.34 -4.84
N LEU A 125 -16.81 -15.35 -5.54
CA LEU A 125 -15.56 -15.51 -6.25
C LEU A 125 -14.51 -14.61 -5.60
N PHE A 126 -13.41 -15.22 -5.18
CA PHE A 126 -12.29 -14.53 -4.59
C PHE A 126 -10.99 -14.76 -5.35
N HIS A 127 -10.03 -13.87 -5.16
CA HIS A 127 -8.69 -13.95 -5.72
C HIS A 127 -7.64 -13.57 -4.67
N TRP A 128 -6.61 -14.40 -4.50
CA TRP A 128 -5.39 -14.04 -3.80
C TRP A 128 -4.23 -13.98 -4.79
N SER A 129 -3.36 -12.98 -4.64
CA SER A 129 -2.06 -13.05 -5.31
C SER A 129 -1.07 -13.85 -4.46
N TRP A 130 -0.11 -14.53 -5.10
CA TRP A 130 0.98 -15.18 -4.36
C TRP A 130 1.78 -14.18 -3.52
N ALA A 131 1.97 -12.96 -4.04
CA ALA A 131 2.61 -11.87 -3.34
C ALA A 131 1.87 -11.47 -2.05
N PHE A 132 0.54 -11.48 -2.06
CA PHE A 132 -0.29 -11.25 -0.87
C PHE A 132 -0.05 -12.34 0.19
N ILE A 133 -0.13 -13.62 -0.20
CA ILE A 133 0.09 -14.75 0.72
C ILE A 133 1.50 -14.69 1.34
N ARG A 134 2.52 -14.42 0.53
CA ARG A 134 3.91 -14.27 1.00
C ARG A 134 4.05 -13.19 2.06
N THR A 135 3.42 -12.04 1.82
CA THR A 135 3.49 -10.90 2.75
C THR A 135 2.80 -11.22 4.07
N GLN A 136 1.68 -11.93 4.05
CA GLN A 136 1.04 -12.41 5.28
C GLN A 136 1.95 -13.34 6.07
N CYS A 137 2.68 -14.24 5.40
CA CYS A 137 3.65 -15.11 6.08
C CYS A 137 4.79 -14.30 6.74
N GLN A 138 5.35 -13.32 6.03
CA GLN A 138 6.42 -12.47 6.55
C GLN A 138 5.99 -11.61 7.74
N LEU A 139 4.81 -10.99 7.66
CA LEU A 139 4.26 -10.17 8.73
C LEU A 139 4.04 -10.98 10.01
N LEU A 140 3.54 -12.20 9.88
CA LEU A 140 3.35 -13.11 11.01
C LEU A 140 4.68 -13.53 11.65
N LEU A 141 5.72 -13.83 10.84
CA LEU A 141 7.04 -14.18 11.36
C LEU A 141 7.78 -13.00 12.00
N LYS A 142 7.62 -11.77 11.49
CA LYS A 142 8.34 -10.59 12.00
C LYS A 142 7.76 -10.02 13.29
N ASN A 143 6.45 -10.16 13.50
CA ASN A 143 5.75 -9.55 14.62
C ASN A 143 5.50 -10.53 15.77
N ASP A 144 6.23 -11.65 15.82
CA ASP A 144 5.95 -12.76 16.74
C ASP A 144 4.45 -13.15 16.73
N GLY A 145 3.85 -13.08 15.52
CA GLY A 145 2.41 -13.24 15.33
C GLY A 145 1.94 -14.69 15.36
N VAL A 146 2.84 -15.63 15.67
CA VAL A 146 2.57 -17.06 15.83
C VAL A 146 3.23 -17.47 17.14
N GLU A 147 2.43 -17.97 18.09
CA GLU A 147 2.90 -18.29 19.44
C GLU A 147 3.63 -19.64 19.50
N ASP A 148 3.29 -20.56 18.61
CA ASP A 148 3.76 -21.95 18.61
C ASP A 148 5.02 -22.12 17.74
N GLU A 149 6.09 -22.67 18.31
CA GLU A 149 7.39 -22.84 17.63
C GLU A 149 7.32 -23.76 16.40
N ASP A 150 6.49 -24.81 16.44
CA ASP A 150 6.30 -25.72 15.30
C ASP A 150 5.55 -25.00 14.16
N GLN A 151 4.56 -24.18 14.50
CA GLN A 151 3.85 -23.35 13.53
C GLN A 151 4.77 -22.27 12.92
N VAL A 152 5.66 -21.68 13.72
CA VAL A 152 6.71 -20.76 13.23
C VAL A 152 7.61 -21.48 12.24
N PHE A 153 8.08 -22.69 12.57
CA PHE A 153 8.89 -23.49 11.65
C PHE A 153 8.16 -23.76 10.33
N ILE A 154 6.91 -24.24 10.39
CA ILE A 154 6.11 -24.50 9.19
C ILE A 154 5.91 -23.23 8.36
N LEU A 155 5.61 -22.10 9.01
CA LEU A 155 5.41 -20.82 8.35
C LEU A 155 6.70 -20.32 7.69
N SER A 156 7.85 -20.51 8.33
CA SER A 156 9.16 -20.17 7.78
C SER A 156 9.48 -21.00 6.53
N GLU A 157 9.14 -22.29 6.51
CA GLU A 157 9.35 -23.15 5.35
C GLU A 157 8.41 -22.79 4.18
N ILE A 158 7.16 -22.41 4.49
CA ILE A 158 6.24 -21.87 3.48
C ILE A 158 6.83 -20.61 2.86
N LEU A 159 7.29 -19.67 3.69
CA LEU A 159 7.89 -18.44 3.21
C LEU A 159 9.12 -18.72 2.35
N ARG A 160 10.03 -19.59 2.82
CA ARG A 160 11.23 -20.01 2.09
C ARG A 160 10.88 -20.58 0.71
N TYR A 161 9.81 -21.37 0.62
CA TYR A 161 9.31 -21.86 -0.67
C TYR A 161 8.82 -20.70 -1.56
N LEU A 162 7.99 -19.80 -1.02
CA LEU A 162 7.42 -18.66 -1.76
C LEU A 162 8.48 -17.64 -2.23
N GLU A 163 9.64 -17.59 -1.57
CA GLU A 163 10.79 -16.76 -1.95
C GLU A 163 11.76 -17.47 -2.90
N SER A 164 11.62 -18.78 -3.09
CA SER A 164 12.50 -19.52 -3.98
C SER A 164 12.17 -19.26 -5.46
N ASP A 165 13.19 -19.10 -6.30
CA ASP A 165 13.04 -18.94 -7.75
C ASP A 165 12.30 -20.12 -8.41
N ARG A 166 12.36 -21.30 -7.78
CA ARG A 166 11.70 -22.53 -8.24
C ARG A 166 10.19 -22.53 -8.02
N SER A 167 9.66 -21.60 -7.23
CA SER A 167 8.21 -21.50 -6.98
C SER A 167 7.42 -20.94 -8.15
N GLY A 168 8.08 -20.27 -9.10
CA GLY A 168 7.42 -19.57 -10.20
C GLY A 168 6.57 -18.38 -9.75
N ILE A 169 6.76 -17.90 -8.52
CA ILE A 169 6.08 -16.73 -7.98
C ILE A 169 6.86 -15.50 -8.41
N SER A 170 6.30 -14.71 -9.33
CA SER A 170 6.96 -13.53 -9.87
C SER A 170 6.77 -12.33 -8.96
N HIS A 171 7.84 -11.57 -8.76
CA HIS A 171 7.75 -10.18 -8.34
C HIS A 171 7.35 -9.35 -9.57
N PHE A 172 6.63 -8.25 -9.40
CA PHE A 172 6.52 -7.29 -10.48
C PHE A 172 7.91 -6.66 -10.65
N ASP A 173 8.67 -7.11 -11.64
CA ASP A 173 10.08 -6.76 -11.79
C ASP A 173 10.31 -5.72 -12.90
N GLN A 174 9.29 -5.43 -13.71
CA GLN A 174 9.40 -4.49 -14.82
C GLN A 174 8.05 -3.94 -15.26
N MET A 175 8.06 -2.72 -15.80
CA MET A 175 6.90 -2.11 -16.46
C MET A 175 6.47 -2.87 -17.74
N ASN A 176 5.26 -2.56 -18.21
CA ASN A 176 4.68 -3.11 -19.43
C ASN A 176 5.54 -2.87 -20.69
N PRO A 177 5.38 -3.68 -21.76
CA PRO A 177 6.16 -3.55 -23.00
C PRO A 177 6.16 -2.15 -23.62
N GLU A 178 5.04 -1.44 -23.54
CA GLU A 178 4.84 -0.11 -24.12
C GLU A 178 5.44 1.03 -23.28
N TRP A 179 5.98 0.75 -22.08
CA TRP A 179 6.49 1.76 -21.15
C TRP A 179 7.44 2.78 -21.80
N LYS A 180 8.42 2.29 -22.57
CA LYS A 180 9.39 3.15 -23.25
C LYS A 180 8.71 4.11 -24.22
N ASP A 181 7.72 3.63 -24.96
CA ASP A 181 7.00 4.42 -25.95
C ASP A 181 6.09 5.45 -25.28
N VAL A 182 5.42 5.06 -24.19
CA VAL A 182 4.63 5.99 -23.37
C VAL A 182 5.50 7.11 -22.80
N VAL A 183 6.66 6.79 -22.22
CA VAL A 183 7.61 7.79 -21.71
C VAL A 183 8.10 8.72 -22.83
N ASN A 184 8.41 8.17 -24.01
CA ASN A 184 8.85 8.98 -25.16
C ASN A 184 7.73 9.90 -25.67
N LYS A 185 6.49 9.41 -25.75
CA LYS A 185 5.31 10.20 -26.12
C LYS A 185 5.08 11.36 -25.17
N VAL A 186 5.15 11.11 -23.85
CA VAL A 186 5.04 12.17 -22.85
C VAL A 186 6.14 13.20 -23.04
N LYS A 187 7.40 12.76 -23.17
CA LYS A 187 8.55 13.65 -23.37
C LYS A 187 8.42 14.52 -24.63
N SER A 188 7.83 14.00 -25.71
CA SER A 188 7.57 14.76 -26.93
C SER A 188 6.27 15.58 -26.89
N ASN A 189 5.57 15.64 -25.75
CA ASN A 189 4.24 16.23 -25.59
C ASN A 189 3.20 15.68 -26.59
N ALA A 190 3.33 14.40 -26.95
CA ALA A 190 2.35 13.72 -27.78
C ALA A 190 1.09 13.39 -26.97
N THR A 191 -0.07 13.43 -27.62
CA THR A 191 -1.35 13.13 -26.98
C THR A 191 -1.45 11.67 -26.59
N LEU A 192 -1.72 11.40 -25.31
CA LEU A 192 -2.09 10.08 -24.80
C LEU A 192 -3.60 9.91 -24.80
N THR A 193 -4.08 8.78 -25.32
CA THR A 193 -5.51 8.46 -25.32
C THR A 193 -5.83 7.52 -24.17
N LYS A 194 -6.70 7.93 -23.25
CA LYS A 194 -7.02 7.17 -22.03
C LYS A 194 -7.56 5.76 -22.28
N THR A 195 -8.20 5.51 -23.42
CA THR A 195 -8.74 4.19 -23.80
C THR A 195 -7.75 3.32 -24.57
N SER A 196 -6.56 3.83 -24.87
CA SER A 196 -5.53 3.04 -25.55
C SER A 196 -4.96 1.97 -24.63
N ASP A 197 -4.62 0.82 -25.22
CA ASP A 197 -4.05 -0.30 -24.47
C ASP A 197 -2.72 0.09 -23.80
N GLU A 198 -1.88 0.90 -24.45
CA GLU A 198 -0.62 1.37 -23.86
C GLU A 198 -0.83 2.15 -22.54
N VAL A 199 -1.87 2.99 -22.46
CA VAL A 199 -2.18 3.76 -21.25
C VAL A 199 -2.79 2.84 -20.19
N GLN A 200 -3.77 2.02 -20.59
CA GLN A 200 -4.43 1.09 -19.66
C GLN A 200 -3.43 0.11 -19.05
N ASN A 201 -2.53 -0.46 -19.87
CA ASN A 201 -1.48 -1.36 -19.44
C ASN A 201 -0.46 -0.66 -18.53
N THR A 202 -0.08 0.58 -18.85
CA THR A 202 0.86 1.36 -18.01
C THR A 202 0.27 1.68 -16.64
N VAL A 203 -1.00 2.09 -16.58
CA VAL A 203 -1.65 2.36 -15.30
C VAL A 203 -1.87 1.07 -14.52
N ALA A 204 -2.22 -0.04 -15.18
CA ALA A 204 -2.35 -1.34 -14.53
C ALA A 204 -0.99 -1.86 -13.99
N ALA A 205 0.09 -1.67 -14.73
CA ALA A 205 1.46 -1.96 -14.32
C ALA A 205 1.86 -1.11 -13.10
N TRP A 206 1.62 0.21 -13.15
CA TRP A 206 1.83 1.10 -12.01
C TRP A 206 1.02 0.66 -10.79
N HIS A 207 -0.24 0.26 -11.00
CA HIS A 207 -1.06 -0.27 -9.92
C HIS A 207 -0.40 -1.48 -9.29
N GLN A 208 0.17 -2.42 -10.06
CA GLN A 208 0.88 -3.60 -9.55
C GLN A 208 2.10 -3.18 -8.72
N GLU A 209 2.93 -2.31 -9.26
CA GLU A 209 4.11 -1.75 -8.59
C GLU A 209 3.77 -1.12 -7.23
N GLN A 210 2.70 -0.34 -7.14
CA GLN A 210 2.26 0.24 -5.86
C GLN A 210 2.02 -0.80 -4.76
N ARG A 211 1.57 -2.00 -5.11
CA ARG A 211 1.42 -3.07 -4.12
C ARG A 211 2.76 -3.63 -3.76
N ASP A 212 3.62 -3.90 -4.73
CA ASP A 212 4.95 -4.43 -4.44
C ASP A 212 5.72 -3.48 -3.53
N LEU A 213 5.60 -2.16 -3.72
CA LEU A 213 6.05 -1.15 -2.76
C LEU A 213 5.44 -1.30 -1.36
N CYS A 214 4.12 -1.51 -1.24
CA CYS A 214 3.50 -1.77 0.08
C CYS A 214 4.06 -3.04 0.73
N LEU A 215 4.29 -4.11 -0.03
CA LEU A 215 4.83 -5.36 0.49
C LEU A 215 6.29 -5.19 0.89
N ILE A 216 7.10 -4.50 0.08
CA ILE A 216 8.49 -4.14 0.39
C ILE A 216 8.54 -3.32 1.67
N MET A 217 7.73 -2.26 1.75
CA MET A 217 7.69 -1.40 2.93
C MET A 217 7.21 -2.17 4.15
N SER A 218 6.15 -2.98 4.05
CA SER A 218 5.66 -3.81 5.16
C SER A 218 6.74 -4.76 5.68
N ARG A 219 7.52 -5.36 4.77
CA ARG A 219 8.67 -6.18 5.14
C ARG A 219 9.72 -5.34 5.86
N LEU A 220 10.14 -4.21 5.29
CA LEU A 220 11.25 -3.43 5.84
C LEU A 220 10.90 -2.76 7.17
N THR A 221 9.67 -2.28 7.35
CA THR A 221 9.22 -1.66 8.60
C THR A 221 8.76 -2.66 9.64
N GLY A 222 8.46 -3.91 9.24
CA GLY A 222 7.83 -4.90 10.11
C GLY A 222 6.37 -4.57 10.45
N SER A 223 5.77 -3.58 9.80
CA SER A 223 4.44 -3.07 10.13
C SER A 223 3.50 -3.18 8.94
N ASP A 224 2.19 -3.13 9.16
CA ASP A 224 1.24 -3.08 8.04
C ASP A 224 1.39 -1.77 7.25
N VAL A 225 1.60 -1.89 5.94
CA VAL A 225 1.66 -0.77 4.99
C VAL A 225 0.64 -1.02 3.89
N SER A 226 -0.25 -0.06 3.67
CA SER A 226 -1.36 -0.19 2.75
C SER A 226 -1.49 1.00 1.81
N LEU A 227 -2.12 0.81 0.65
CA LEU A 227 -2.43 1.91 -0.26
C LEU A 227 -3.60 2.73 0.26
N LYS A 228 -3.40 4.03 0.38
CA LYS A 228 -4.48 4.99 0.63
C LYS A 228 -5.24 5.25 -0.67
N LEU A 229 -6.42 4.66 -0.76
CA LEU A 229 -7.31 4.77 -1.91
C LEU A 229 -8.64 5.43 -1.52
N LYS A 230 -9.26 6.14 -2.46
CA LYS A 230 -10.64 6.62 -2.30
C LYS A 230 -11.59 5.42 -2.15
N ASN A 231 -12.67 5.59 -1.39
CA ASN A 231 -13.61 4.48 -1.12
C ASN A 231 -14.20 3.87 -2.38
N ASP A 232 -14.51 4.67 -3.41
CA ASP A 232 -15.00 4.18 -4.69
C ASP A 232 -13.95 3.39 -5.47
N HIS A 233 -12.69 3.84 -5.46
CA HIS A 233 -11.55 3.12 -6.05
C HIS A 233 -11.25 1.80 -5.34
N ARG A 234 -11.55 1.70 -4.04
CA ARG A 234 -11.44 0.45 -3.28
C ARG A 234 -12.51 -0.55 -3.68
N LEU A 235 -13.72 -0.09 -4.00
CA LEU A 235 -14.88 -0.94 -4.32
C LEU A 235 -14.99 -1.29 -5.81
N ASP A 236 -14.37 -0.50 -6.69
CA ASP A 236 -14.43 -0.71 -8.15
C ASP A 236 -13.05 -0.48 -8.80
N PRO A 237 -12.30 -1.57 -9.09
CA PRO A 237 -10.99 -1.47 -9.75
C PRO A 237 -11.08 -0.99 -11.18
N SER A 238 -12.19 -1.28 -11.88
CA SER A 238 -12.39 -0.83 -13.26
C SER A 238 -12.58 0.68 -13.29
N LYS A 239 -13.34 1.22 -12.33
CA LYS A 239 -13.47 2.66 -12.13
C LYS A 239 -12.14 3.29 -11.78
N ARG A 240 -11.38 2.70 -10.85
CA ARG A 240 -10.04 3.17 -10.49
C ARG A 240 -9.13 3.26 -11.71
N LEU A 241 -9.03 2.19 -12.50
CA LEU A 241 -8.21 2.15 -13.71
C LEU A 241 -8.62 3.25 -14.69
N LYS A 242 -9.92 3.47 -14.87
CA LYS A 242 -10.46 4.51 -15.75
C LYS A 242 -10.13 5.92 -15.26
N ASP A 243 -10.32 6.19 -13.97
CA ASP A 243 -10.06 7.50 -13.36
C ASP A 243 -8.57 7.82 -13.34
N ASP A 244 -7.73 6.82 -13.04
CA ASP A 244 -6.28 6.97 -13.03
C ASP A 244 -5.72 7.15 -14.45
N ALA A 245 -6.27 6.48 -15.45
CA ALA A 245 -5.93 6.71 -16.86
C ALA A 245 -6.35 8.11 -17.35
N ASP A 246 -7.53 8.60 -16.94
CA ASP A 246 -7.98 9.96 -17.26
C ASP A 246 -7.07 11.02 -16.61
N THR A 247 -6.65 10.77 -15.38
CA THR A 247 -5.72 11.64 -14.64
C THR A 247 -4.34 11.64 -15.30
N PHE A 248 -3.81 10.46 -15.62
CA PHE A 248 -2.50 10.29 -16.25
C PHE A 248 -2.40 10.97 -17.63
N CYS A 249 -3.46 10.94 -18.44
CA CYS A 249 -3.50 11.66 -19.72
C CYS A 249 -3.49 13.19 -19.56
N LYS A 250 -4.04 13.73 -18.46
CA LYS A 250 -4.05 15.18 -18.18
C LYS A 250 -2.77 15.67 -17.52
N THR A 251 -2.24 14.84 -16.63
CA THR A 251 -1.03 15.12 -15.87
C THR A 251 -0.21 13.83 -15.92
N PRO A 252 0.81 13.75 -16.80
CA PRO A 252 1.63 12.54 -17.05
C PRO A 252 2.51 12.12 -15.86
N THR A 253 1.86 11.87 -14.74
CA THR A 253 2.43 11.51 -13.47
C THR A 253 1.69 10.30 -12.94
N LEU A 254 2.43 9.30 -12.47
CA LEU A 254 1.90 8.14 -11.78
C LEU A 254 2.14 8.34 -10.29
N SER A 255 1.08 8.43 -9.50
CA SER A 255 1.21 8.72 -8.06
C SER A 255 0.46 7.70 -7.19
N CYS A 256 0.91 7.53 -5.95
CA CYS A 256 0.22 6.78 -4.91
C CYS A 256 0.62 7.28 -3.52
N ALA A 257 -0.21 6.98 -2.53
CA ALA A 257 0.04 7.28 -1.12
C ALA A 257 0.07 5.97 -0.32
N LEU A 258 1.18 5.73 0.37
CA LEU A 258 1.36 4.59 1.26
C LEU A 258 1.03 5.01 2.70
N ASN A 259 0.03 4.38 3.29
CA ASN A 259 -0.27 4.51 4.70
C ASN A 259 0.58 3.50 5.47
N ILE A 260 1.54 4.02 6.24
CA ILE A 260 2.38 3.24 7.15
C ILE A 260 1.82 3.47 8.56
N ILE A 261 1.45 2.39 9.25
CA ILE A 261 0.89 2.50 10.60
C ILE A 261 1.85 3.25 11.54
N ASN A 262 1.32 4.16 12.35
CA ASN A 262 2.06 5.02 13.30
C ASN A 262 3.08 6.00 12.67
N ALA A 263 3.18 6.10 11.35
CA ALA A 263 4.01 7.13 10.72
C ALA A 263 3.40 8.53 10.89
N ALA A 264 4.25 9.57 10.81
CA ALA A 264 3.82 10.96 11.00
C ALA A 264 2.86 11.49 9.91
N ALA A 265 2.89 10.89 8.73
CA ALA A 265 2.03 11.17 7.59
C ALA A 265 2.05 9.97 6.63
N ASP A 266 1.20 10.01 5.60
CA ASP A 266 1.32 9.07 4.48
C ASP A 266 2.58 9.40 3.67
N LEU A 267 3.22 8.36 3.14
CA LEU A 267 4.35 8.48 2.22
C LEU A 267 3.79 8.57 0.80
N GLU A 268 3.90 9.73 0.18
CA GLU A 268 3.51 9.98 -1.19
C GLU A 268 4.65 9.59 -2.15
N VAL A 269 4.34 8.83 -3.19
CA VAL A 269 5.27 8.42 -4.24
C VAL A 269 4.75 8.90 -5.57
N THR A 270 5.56 9.63 -6.33
CA THR A 270 5.21 10.15 -7.65
C THR A 270 6.31 9.85 -8.65
N ALA A 271 5.98 9.17 -9.75
CA ALA A 271 6.81 9.09 -10.93
C ALA A 271 6.32 10.12 -11.97
N ASP A 272 7.15 11.13 -12.24
CA ASP A 272 6.88 12.17 -13.23
C ASP A 272 7.55 11.80 -14.56
N LEU A 273 6.74 11.44 -15.55
CA LEU A 273 7.24 10.99 -16.84
C LEU A 273 7.78 12.16 -17.68
N GLN A 274 7.27 13.37 -17.47
CA GLN A 274 7.72 14.56 -18.20
C GLN A 274 9.15 14.89 -17.79
N ARG A 275 9.40 14.92 -16.48
CA ARG A 275 10.71 15.24 -15.91
C ARG A 275 11.62 14.02 -15.82
N ARG A 276 11.07 12.81 -15.93
CA ARG A 276 11.77 11.53 -15.74
C ARG A 276 12.39 11.41 -14.34
N MET A 277 11.60 11.82 -13.35
CA MET A 277 11.99 11.85 -11.94
C MET A 277 11.05 11.00 -11.09
N ILE A 278 11.61 10.44 -10.02
CA ILE A 278 10.85 9.84 -8.92
C ILE A 278 10.90 10.80 -7.74
N TYR A 279 9.75 11.03 -7.12
CA TYR A 279 9.60 11.81 -5.91
C TYR A 279 9.04 10.92 -4.81
N CYS A 280 9.63 11.00 -3.62
CA CYS A 280 9.06 10.47 -2.39
C CYS A 280 8.87 11.63 -1.42
N SER A 281 7.69 11.77 -0.81
CA SER A 281 7.46 12.85 0.13
C SER A 281 6.55 12.50 1.29
N MET A 282 6.69 13.24 2.38
CA MET A 282 5.78 13.20 3.53
C MET A 282 5.41 14.61 3.94
N ARG A 283 4.11 14.85 4.07
CA ARG A 283 3.55 16.18 4.30
C ARG A 283 3.02 16.32 5.72
N LEU A 284 3.58 17.28 6.47
CA LEU A 284 3.26 17.53 7.87
C LEU A 284 2.53 18.87 8.05
N ALA A 285 1.53 18.89 8.92
CA ALA A 285 0.98 20.12 9.43
C ALA A 285 2.06 20.85 10.26
N ALA A 286 2.27 22.14 9.97
CA ALA A 286 3.27 22.91 10.66
C ALA A 286 2.82 23.24 12.11
N PRO A 287 3.75 23.37 13.07
CA PRO A 287 3.45 23.71 14.45
C PRO A 287 2.62 25.00 14.60
N LYS A 288 1.45 24.90 15.23
CA LYS A 288 0.54 26.05 15.44
C LYS A 288 1.01 26.98 16.56
N ASP A 289 1.88 26.51 17.44
CA ASP A 289 2.51 27.31 18.51
C ASP A 289 3.68 28.18 18.01
N LYS A 290 4.03 28.07 16.72
CA LYS A 290 5.10 28.85 16.09
C LYS A 290 4.53 29.89 15.13
N GLN A 291 4.95 31.13 15.31
CA GLN A 291 4.42 32.28 14.57
C GLN A 291 5.09 32.46 13.19
N SER A 292 6.40 32.25 13.06
CA SER A 292 7.14 32.45 11.80
C SER A 292 7.39 31.16 11.01
N THR A 293 7.58 31.26 9.69
CA THR A 293 7.98 30.11 8.86
C THR A 293 9.35 29.61 9.29
N LYS A 294 10.32 30.50 9.54
CA LYS A 294 11.64 30.16 10.09
C LYS A 294 11.55 29.27 11.33
N ALA A 295 10.65 29.57 12.28
CA ALA A 295 10.48 28.74 13.48
C ALA A 295 9.86 27.36 13.19
N ARG A 296 8.94 27.29 12.22
CA ARG A 296 8.31 26.04 11.75
C ARG A 296 9.33 25.16 10.99
N VAL A 297 10.15 25.75 10.13
CA VAL A 297 11.23 25.06 9.40
C VAL A 297 12.27 24.55 10.40
N ASN A 298 12.70 25.35 11.37
CA ASN A 298 13.61 24.90 12.43
C ASN A 298 13.07 23.74 13.27
N TRP A 299 11.74 23.60 13.40
CA TRP A 299 11.14 22.43 14.04
C TRP A 299 11.30 21.16 13.18
N LEU A 300 11.17 21.27 11.86
CA LEU A 300 11.38 20.16 10.94
C LEU A 300 12.87 19.78 10.85
N LEU A 301 13.76 20.77 10.68
CA LEU A 301 15.20 20.55 10.58
C LEU A 301 15.79 19.84 11.80
N ARG A 302 15.23 20.07 12.99
CA ARG A 302 15.63 19.36 14.21
C ARG A 302 15.37 17.85 14.14
N GLN A 303 14.42 17.40 13.33
CA GLN A 303 14.11 15.99 13.12
C GLN A 303 15.03 15.37 12.04
N LEU A 304 15.45 16.16 11.06
CA LEU A 304 16.27 15.75 9.91
C LEU A 304 17.78 15.97 10.12
N LYS A 305 18.26 16.01 11.37
CA LYS A 305 19.69 16.24 11.66
C LYS A 305 20.59 15.13 11.13
N LYS A 306 20.09 13.89 11.10
CA LYS A 306 20.84 12.69 10.70
C LYS A 306 20.68 12.33 9.22
N THR A 307 19.70 12.91 8.53
CA THR A 307 19.41 12.67 7.12
C THR A 307 20.58 13.12 6.25
N GLU A 308 21.02 12.34 5.27
CA GLU A 308 21.96 12.85 4.27
C GLU A 308 21.26 13.90 3.38
N PRO A 309 21.77 15.14 3.24
CA PRO A 309 21.01 16.21 2.60
C PRO A 309 20.94 16.10 1.06
N ALA A 310 21.74 15.23 0.43
CA ALA A 310 21.76 15.07 -1.02
C ALA A 310 20.42 14.52 -1.53
N GLY A 311 19.82 15.19 -2.52
CA GLY A 311 18.53 14.81 -3.11
C GLY A 311 17.31 15.14 -2.24
N PHE A 312 17.50 15.68 -1.02
CA PHE A 312 16.41 16.08 -0.14
C PHE A 312 16.13 17.59 -0.20
N PHE A 313 14.85 17.91 -0.20
CA PHE A 313 14.32 19.26 -0.29
C PHE A 313 13.18 19.44 0.71
N ILE A 314 12.90 20.69 1.04
CA ILE A 314 11.75 21.05 1.87
C ILE A 314 10.85 21.98 1.08
N ARG A 315 9.57 21.64 1.04
CA ARG A 315 8.51 22.44 0.45
C ARG A 315 7.66 23.06 1.56
N ALA A 316 7.47 24.37 1.52
CA ALA A 316 6.65 25.10 2.48
C ALA A 316 5.43 25.70 1.77
N THR A 317 4.24 25.23 2.14
CA THR A 317 2.97 25.68 1.56
C THR A 317 2.23 26.60 2.52
N ARG A 318 1.72 27.71 1.99
CA ARG A 318 0.93 28.73 2.69
C ARG A 318 -0.57 28.56 2.38
N PRO A 319 -1.46 29.07 3.23
CA PRO A 319 -2.90 28.99 2.99
C PRO A 319 -3.30 29.85 1.78
N GLY A 320 -4.38 29.46 1.10
CA GLY A 320 -4.91 30.18 -0.06
C GLY A 320 -4.08 29.95 -1.33
N LYS A 321 -3.94 30.99 -2.16
CA LYS A 321 -3.15 30.99 -3.41
C LYS A 321 -1.73 31.53 -3.21
N ALA A 322 -1.29 31.67 -1.95
CA ALA A 322 0.03 32.18 -1.64
C ALA A 322 1.13 31.24 -2.15
N GLU A 323 2.30 31.82 -2.37
CA GLU A 323 3.47 31.14 -2.91
C GLU A 323 3.88 29.91 -2.08
N THR A 324 4.20 28.84 -2.80
CA THR A 324 4.86 27.67 -2.24
C THR A 324 6.36 27.80 -2.49
N THR A 325 7.13 27.85 -1.41
CA THR A 325 8.59 27.97 -1.46
C THR A 325 9.23 26.58 -1.38
N TYR A 326 10.38 26.43 -2.03
CA TYR A 326 11.06 25.14 -2.22
C TYR A 326 12.57 25.31 -2.18
N GLN A 327 13.25 24.63 -1.25
CA GLN A 327 14.70 24.76 -1.10
C GLN A 327 15.34 23.42 -0.70
N ALA A 328 16.60 23.22 -1.11
CA ALA A 328 17.38 22.05 -0.75
C ALA A 328 17.62 21.98 0.77
N LEU A 329 17.59 20.75 1.33
CA LEU A 329 17.82 20.52 2.76
C LEU A 329 19.21 20.99 3.20
N LYS A 330 20.21 20.88 2.32
CA LYS A 330 21.58 21.36 2.57
C LYS A 330 21.59 22.84 2.94
N ASP A 331 20.95 23.68 2.12
CA ASP A 331 21.00 25.14 2.31
C ASP A 331 20.19 25.58 3.53
N LEU A 332 19.09 24.87 3.82
CA LEU A 332 18.21 25.18 4.95
C LEU A 332 18.84 24.87 6.31
N ARG A 333 19.84 23.99 6.37
CA ARG A 333 20.55 23.72 7.63
C ARG A 333 21.31 24.95 8.13
N ASP A 334 21.85 25.73 7.21
CA ASP A 334 22.59 26.96 7.51
C ASP A 334 21.66 28.17 7.54
N SER A 335 20.71 28.23 6.59
CA SER A 335 19.85 29.39 6.36
C SER A 335 18.36 29.02 6.26
N PRO A 336 17.66 28.77 7.38
CA PRO A 336 16.24 28.37 7.36
C PRO A 336 15.29 29.43 6.79
N GLU A 337 15.70 30.71 6.77
CA GLU A 337 14.95 31.82 6.18
C GLU A 337 14.76 31.72 4.66
N LEU A 338 15.52 30.89 3.96
CA LEU A 338 15.37 30.69 2.51
C LEU A 338 13.98 30.13 2.12
N LEU A 339 13.20 29.64 3.09
CA LEU A 339 11.80 29.22 2.86
C LEU A 339 10.76 30.27 3.20
N GLU A 340 11.14 31.47 3.66
CA GLU A 340 10.21 32.60 3.74
C GLU A 340 9.75 33.01 2.33
N SER A 341 8.58 33.63 2.21
CA SER A 341 8.05 34.06 0.92
C SER A 341 8.33 35.53 0.74
N ASP A 342 8.80 35.90 -0.45
CA ASP A 342 9.01 37.30 -0.83
C ASP A 342 7.68 38.02 -1.11
N THR A 343 6.60 37.26 -1.30
CA THR A 343 5.29 37.76 -1.73
C THR A 343 4.21 37.69 -0.64
N SER A 344 4.49 37.05 0.51
CA SER A 344 3.51 36.88 1.58
C SER A 344 4.11 36.87 2.98
N ASN A 345 3.53 37.67 3.88
CA ASN A 345 3.83 37.65 5.31
C ASN A 345 3.15 36.49 6.07
N THR A 346 2.37 35.63 5.37
CA THR A 346 1.69 34.51 6.02
C THR A 346 2.66 33.35 6.23
N ALA A 347 2.75 32.86 7.46
CA ALA A 347 3.60 31.71 7.77
C ALA A 347 3.08 30.40 7.15
N ALA A 348 4.00 29.56 6.68
CA ALA A 348 3.66 28.29 6.02
C ALA A 348 2.90 27.34 6.96
N THR A 349 1.72 26.88 6.54
CA THR A 349 0.84 26.00 7.35
C THR A 349 1.19 24.52 7.17
N THR A 350 1.90 24.19 6.09
CA THR A 350 2.28 22.83 5.75
C THR A 350 3.75 22.80 5.37
N LEU A 351 4.47 21.84 5.91
CA LEU A 351 5.86 21.55 5.54
C LEU A 351 5.94 20.14 4.99
N GLU A 352 6.67 19.96 3.92
CA GLU A 352 6.80 18.67 3.26
C GLU A 352 8.26 18.38 2.96
N VAL A 353 8.70 17.20 3.36
CA VAL A 353 10.03 16.68 3.02
C VAL A 353 9.90 15.94 1.70
N VAL A 354 10.73 16.28 0.73
CA VAL A 354 10.72 15.70 -0.62
C VAL A 354 12.10 15.12 -0.90
N TYR A 355 12.15 13.90 -1.40
CA TYR A 355 13.33 13.28 -1.97
C TYR A 355 13.14 13.14 -3.47
N GLU A 356 14.11 13.63 -4.24
CA GLU A 356 14.09 13.63 -5.70
C GLU A 356 15.17 12.70 -6.26
N VAL A 357 14.78 11.86 -7.22
CA VAL A 357 15.69 10.99 -7.97
C VAL A 357 15.53 11.25 -9.46
N ASP A 358 16.57 11.81 -10.08
CA ASP A 358 16.64 11.98 -11.53
C ASP A 358 17.19 10.70 -12.18
N LEU A 359 16.33 10.05 -12.97
CA LEU A 359 16.70 8.84 -13.71
C LEU A 359 17.10 9.13 -15.16
N ALA A 360 16.88 10.36 -15.66
CA ALA A 360 17.18 10.76 -17.01
C ALA A 360 16.77 9.70 -18.07
N GLY A 361 17.73 9.16 -18.83
CA GLY A 361 17.46 8.11 -19.83
C GLY A 361 17.04 6.76 -19.25
N LYS A 362 17.46 6.45 -18.01
CA LYS A 362 17.16 5.17 -17.35
C LYS A 362 15.68 5.02 -17.02
N PHE A 363 14.96 6.14 -16.87
CA PHE A 363 13.52 6.16 -16.58
C PHE A 363 12.69 5.35 -17.60
N SER A 364 13.09 5.35 -18.88
CA SER A 364 12.40 4.60 -19.94
C SER A 364 12.71 3.10 -19.94
N GLY A 365 13.66 2.65 -19.12
CA GLY A 365 14.00 1.24 -18.97
C GLY A 365 12.97 0.53 -18.09
N ARG A 366 12.27 -0.46 -18.64
CA ARG A 366 11.17 -1.16 -17.94
C ARG A 366 11.55 -1.71 -16.57
N LYS A 367 12.66 -2.45 -16.52
CA LYS A 367 13.19 -3.07 -15.30
C LYS A 367 13.90 -2.04 -14.41
N VAL A 368 14.73 -1.20 -15.02
CA VAL A 368 15.52 -0.19 -14.29
C VAL A 368 14.62 0.81 -13.56
N PHE A 369 13.48 1.20 -14.15
CA PHE A 369 12.52 2.06 -13.47
C PHE A 369 12.00 1.45 -12.17
N VAL A 370 11.58 0.18 -12.21
CA VAL A 370 11.11 -0.56 -11.02
C VAL A 370 12.23 -0.69 -9.99
N GLU A 371 13.42 -1.14 -10.40
CA GLU A 371 14.57 -1.27 -9.51
C GLU A 371 14.95 0.04 -8.80
N GLU A 372 14.88 1.19 -9.49
CA GLU A 372 15.22 2.48 -8.90
C GLU A 372 14.09 3.01 -8.01
N LEU A 373 12.83 2.72 -8.32
CA LEU A 373 11.69 3.05 -7.48
C LEU A 373 11.70 2.25 -6.16
N GLU A 374 11.96 0.95 -6.24
CA GLU A 374 12.10 0.05 -5.09
C GLU A 374 13.31 0.40 -4.21
N LYS A 375 14.30 1.13 -4.73
CA LYS A 375 15.39 1.72 -3.92
C LYS A 375 14.99 3.07 -3.32
N ALA A 376 14.36 3.94 -4.10
CA ALA A 376 14.05 5.31 -3.70
C ALA A 376 13.06 5.37 -2.53
N VAL A 377 12.00 4.57 -2.58
CA VAL A 377 10.93 4.59 -1.56
C VAL A 377 11.43 4.15 -0.17
N PRO A 378 12.12 3.01 -0.01
CA PRO A 378 12.74 2.64 1.26
C PRO A 378 13.82 3.62 1.72
N HIS A 379 14.66 4.10 0.80
CA HIS A 379 15.72 5.05 1.13
C HIS A 379 15.15 6.34 1.74
N PHE A 380 14.12 6.93 1.12
CA PHE A 380 13.43 8.09 1.67
C PHE A 380 12.88 7.84 3.08
N TYR A 381 12.20 6.70 3.27
CA TYR A 381 11.61 6.40 4.58
C TYR A 381 12.68 6.19 5.65
N GLN A 382 13.77 5.49 5.32
CA GLN A 382 14.89 5.25 6.24
C GLN A 382 15.63 6.54 6.61
N GLU A 383 15.94 7.39 5.63
CA GLU A 383 16.77 8.58 5.85
C GLU A 383 15.99 9.77 6.45
N ALA A 384 14.70 9.89 6.12
CA ALA A 384 13.86 10.99 6.58
C ALA A 384 12.56 10.52 7.21
N GLY A 385 11.77 9.71 6.51
CA GLY A 385 10.37 9.41 6.88
C GLY A 385 10.19 8.88 8.30
N GLN A 386 11.02 7.94 8.73
CA GLN A 386 10.99 7.34 10.08
C GLN A 386 11.43 8.30 11.20
N LEU A 387 12.13 9.39 10.86
CA LEU A 387 12.57 10.41 11.81
C LEU A 387 11.48 11.46 12.08
N LEU A 388 10.49 11.56 11.18
CA LEU A 388 9.42 12.54 11.26
C LEU A 388 8.44 12.24 12.38
N LYS A 389 7.95 13.30 13.02
CA LYS A 389 6.92 13.29 14.05
C LYS A 389 5.86 14.32 13.70
N ALA A 390 4.61 13.89 13.69
CA ALA A 390 3.48 14.80 13.53
C ALA A 390 3.44 15.78 14.70
N TRP A 391 3.16 17.06 14.42
CA TRP A 391 2.99 18.04 15.49
C TRP A 391 1.72 17.73 16.29
N THR A 392 1.84 17.77 17.61
CA THR A 392 0.74 17.64 18.57
C THR A 392 0.63 18.89 19.42
N PRO A 393 -0.58 19.38 19.70
CA PRO A 393 -0.76 20.55 20.55
C PRO A 393 -0.28 20.25 21.98
N PRO A 394 0.33 21.23 22.67
CA PRO A 394 0.72 21.05 24.06
C PRO A 394 -0.51 20.82 24.95
N PRO A 395 -0.40 20.02 26.03
CA PRO A 395 -1.50 19.80 26.97
C PRO A 395 -2.04 21.12 27.55
N PRO A 396 -3.36 21.27 27.75
CA PRO A 396 -3.94 22.41 28.45
C PRO A 396 -3.33 22.56 29.86
N LYS A 397 -2.98 23.79 30.24
CA LYS A 397 -2.46 24.09 31.60
C LYS A 397 -3.57 24.65 32.47
N ILE A 398 -3.65 24.19 33.73
CA ILE A 398 -4.51 24.80 34.73
C ILE A 398 -3.88 26.16 35.11
N PRO A 399 -4.61 27.29 35.00
CA PRO A 399 -4.13 28.58 35.46
C PRO A 399 -3.84 28.50 36.96
N LYS A 400 -2.65 28.92 37.39
CA LYS A 400 -2.40 29.14 38.82
C LYS A 400 -3.23 30.36 39.23
N SER A 401 -4.21 30.20 40.13
CA SER A 401 -4.88 31.35 40.72
C SER A 401 -3.81 32.19 41.43
N GLU A 402 -3.66 33.44 41.03
CA GLU A 402 -2.93 34.42 41.83
C GLU A 402 -3.58 34.44 43.21
N ARG A 403 -2.84 34.03 44.24
CA ARG A 403 -3.22 34.35 45.62
C ARG A 403 -3.03 35.86 45.73
N THR A 404 -4.12 36.61 45.64
CA THR A 404 -4.18 38.01 46.03
C THR A 404 -3.72 38.12 47.48
N SER A 405 -2.48 38.55 47.68
CA SER A 405 -2.03 39.08 48.95
C SER A 405 -2.57 40.50 49.08
N GLU A 406 -3.84 40.63 49.47
CA GLU A 406 -4.34 41.87 50.08
C GLU A 406 -3.82 41.94 51.52
N GLY A 407 -2.57 42.38 51.67
CA GLY A 407 -2.09 42.97 52.92
C GLY A 407 -2.33 44.46 52.85
N LYS A 408 -3.46 44.93 53.39
CA LYS A 408 -3.71 46.36 53.64
C LYS A 408 -2.70 46.86 54.68
N GLU A 409 -1.73 47.68 54.28
CA GLU A 409 -1.14 48.68 55.17
C GLU A 409 -2.15 49.83 55.30
N LEU A 410 -2.76 49.96 56.47
CA LEU A 410 -3.47 51.15 56.90
C LEU A 410 -2.45 52.05 57.59
N ASP A 411 -2.03 53.11 56.90
CA ASP A 411 -1.40 54.27 57.52
C ASP A 411 -2.40 54.91 58.50
N ASP A 412 -1.97 55.07 59.75
CA ASP A 412 -2.66 55.80 60.80
C ASP A 412 -1.91 57.11 61.08
N PRO A 413 -2.49 58.30 60.79
CA PRO A 413 -1.93 59.56 61.22
C PRO A 413 -2.81 60.22 62.29
N SER A 414 -2.32 60.34 63.54
CA SER A 414 -2.58 61.45 64.49
C SER A 414 -1.92 61.13 65.85
N GLU A 415 -0.81 61.79 66.21
CA GLU A 415 -0.70 63.03 67.03
C GLU A 415 -0.93 62.82 68.55
N PRO A 416 -0.33 63.62 69.46
CA PRO A 416 0.10 65.03 69.31
C PRO A 416 1.57 65.35 69.58
#